data_AF-A0AAV9D317-F1
#
_entry.id   AF-A0AAV9D317-F1
#
_cell.length_a   1.000
_cell.length_b   1.000
_cell.length_c   1.000
_cell.angle_alpha   90.00
_cell.angle_beta   90.00
_cell.angle_gamma   90.00
#
_symmetry.space_group_name_H-M   'P 1'
#
loop_
_entity.id
_entity.type
_entity.pdbx_description
1 polymer ?
#
loop_
_entity_poly.entity_id
_entity_poly.type
_entity_poly.pdbx_seq_one_letter_code
_entity_poly.pdbx_strand_id
1 'polypeptide(L)'
;METHLSNPYPASQNQNPQTQNPSPSLTSPVHVGCPQNQLSEHPSVVGTKEDVITFTNRSMHLPNSFSMKRLMPNISYLRDHGVPASHISKFLLRHPNMFCMMDPDRFHTSVVTIHGMGFNPLNTRFVDAVRAMLISKSSWDGKCDLYKSLGWSDGDFMSAFRMYPNCMLSSEKKIMRGFEFFVGELGWEPSSLSRCPVIMSLNLEKRVIPRCSVLEVLLAKGLIEKDVKWSTALKLTEKQFLERFVTKYEEEAAELMRVYHGMTKSRGTVGV
;
A
#
# COMPACT_ATOMS: atom_id res chain seq x y z
N MET A 1 -26.47 -6.93 94.98
CA MET A 1 -25.66 -6.11 95.90
C MET A 1 -24.98 -5.04 95.07
N GLU A 2 -25.18 -3.80 95.49
CA GLU A 2 -24.88 -2.51 94.83
C GLU A 2 -23.38 -2.31 94.56
N THR A 3 -22.93 -1.55 93.55
CA THR A 3 -22.69 -0.08 93.58
C THR A 3 -22.13 0.33 92.18
N HIS A 4 -22.72 1.27 91.41
CA HIS A 4 -22.42 2.73 91.35
C HIS A 4 -20.91 3.05 91.46
N LEU A 5 -20.19 3.57 90.47
CA LEU A 5 -20.15 4.93 89.84
C LEU A 5 -18.75 4.96 89.12
N SER A 6 -18.44 5.57 87.96
CA SER A 6 -18.67 6.92 87.48
C SER A 6 -18.29 7.02 85.99
N ASN A 7 -19.04 7.82 85.24
CA ASN A 7 -18.60 8.49 84.02
C ASN A 7 -18.01 9.86 84.40
N PRO A 8 -17.09 10.45 83.62
CA PRO A 8 -17.47 11.70 82.97
C PRO A 8 -16.88 11.89 81.56
N TYR A 9 -17.75 12.25 80.61
CA TYR A 9 -17.43 12.91 79.34
C TYR A 9 -17.32 14.44 79.54
N PRO A 10 -16.70 15.21 78.62
CA PRO A 10 -17.46 15.86 77.53
C PRO A 10 -16.71 15.83 76.17
N ALA A 11 -17.36 15.46 75.06
CA ALA A 11 -18.08 16.35 74.13
C ALA A 11 -17.20 17.37 73.39
N SER A 12 -17.00 17.14 72.10
CA SER A 12 -16.85 18.22 71.10
C SER A 12 -17.42 17.71 69.78
N GLN A 13 -18.59 18.25 69.42
CA GLN A 13 -19.11 18.19 68.06
C GLN A 13 -18.22 19.06 67.17
N ASN A 14 -17.86 18.59 65.97
CA ASN A 14 -17.84 19.50 64.83
C ASN A 14 -18.11 18.78 63.51
N GLN A 15 -19.31 19.08 63.01
CA GLN A 15 -19.76 19.25 61.63
C GLN A 15 -18.87 18.76 60.48
N ASN A 16 -19.47 17.85 59.70
CA ASN A 16 -19.09 17.46 58.35
C ASN A 16 -19.19 18.67 57.39
N PRO A 17 -18.30 18.77 56.39
CA PRO A 17 -18.81 19.01 55.05
C PRO A 17 -18.23 18.04 54.02
N GLN A 18 -19.15 17.55 53.19
CA GLN A 18 -18.94 16.78 51.97
C GLN A 18 -17.70 17.24 51.19
N THR A 19 -16.68 16.40 51.10
CA THR A 19 -15.69 16.50 50.03
C THR A 19 -16.28 15.85 48.78
N GLN A 20 -16.91 16.68 47.95
CA GLN A 20 -17.01 16.42 46.52
C GLN A 20 -15.58 16.28 46.00
N ASN A 21 -15.20 15.07 45.60
CA ASN A 21 -14.00 14.87 44.78
C ASN A 21 -14.18 15.67 43.48
N PRO A 22 -13.28 16.60 43.13
CA PRO A 22 -13.31 17.20 41.81
C PRO A 22 -12.97 16.13 40.79
N SER A 23 -13.82 16.00 39.77
CA SER A 23 -13.53 15.22 38.56
C SER A 23 -12.13 15.58 38.06
N PRO A 24 -11.22 14.61 37.83
CA PRO A 24 -9.95 14.91 37.21
C PRO A 24 -10.25 15.38 35.78
N SER A 25 -9.93 16.64 35.51
CA SER A 25 -9.91 17.19 34.17
C SER A 25 -9.01 16.30 33.31
N LEU A 26 -9.61 15.69 32.29
CA LEU A 26 -8.92 14.94 31.24
C LEU A 26 -8.09 15.92 30.40
N THR A 27 -6.96 16.36 30.94
CA THR A 27 -5.82 16.77 30.14
C THR A 27 -4.76 15.70 30.33
N SER A 28 -4.89 14.63 29.54
CA SER A 28 -3.81 13.64 29.44
C SER A 28 -2.52 14.36 29.02
N PRO A 29 -1.38 14.08 29.65
CA PRO A 29 -0.12 14.70 29.29
C PRO A 29 0.23 14.30 27.85
N VAL A 30 0.42 15.31 26.99
CA VAL A 30 0.94 15.14 25.63
C VAL A 30 2.27 14.41 25.73
N HIS A 31 2.31 13.15 25.32
CA HIS A 31 3.49 12.30 25.44
C HIS A 31 4.62 12.90 24.59
N VAL A 32 5.70 13.34 25.24
CA VAL A 32 6.89 14.01 24.66
C VAL A 32 7.67 13.14 23.65
N GLY A 33 7.19 11.93 23.33
CA GLY A 33 7.74 11.02 22.32
C GLY A 33 6.79 10.69 21.17
N CYS A 34 5.64 11.37 21.04
CA CYS A 34 4.70 11.09 19.95
C CYS A 34 5.31 11.47 18.59
N PRO A 35 5.31 10.57 17.57
CA PRO A 35 5.78 10.87 16.21
C PRO A 35 5.17 12.14 15.60
N GLN A 36 3.94 12.46 16.00
CA GLN A 36 3.22 13.67 15.62
C GLN A 36 3.94 14.96 16.04
N ASN A 37 4.41 15.01 17.29
CA ASN A 37 5.07 16.20 17.84
C ASN A 37 6.41 16.44 17.14
N GLN A 38 7.20 15.38 16.99
CA GLN A 38 8.49 15.46 16.30
C GLN A 38 8.37 15.87 14.83
N LEU A 39 7.30 15.43 14.13
CA LEU A 39 7.08 15.78 12.72
C LEU A 39 6.51 17.20 12.55
N SER A 40 5.69 17.66 13.50
CA SER A 40 5.22 19.05 13.53
C SER A 40 6.33 20.07 13.76
N GLU A 41 7.43 19.67 14.44
CA GLU A 41 8.64 20.48 14.61
C GLU A 41 9.51 20.56 13.34
N HIS A 42 9.21 19.75 12.32
CA HIS A 42 9.92 19.73 11.03
C HIS A 42 8.98 19.96 9.84
N PRO A 43 8.36 21.15 9.70
CA PRO A 43 7.39 21.47 8.65
C PRO A 43 8.00 21.40 7.23
N SER A 44 9.32 21.36 7.08
CA SER A 44 9.98 21.14 5.79
C SER A 44 9.81 19.72 5.24
N VAL A 45 9.38 18.77 6.08
CA VAL A 45 9.25 17.34 5.75
C VAL A 45 7.85 16.98 5.26
N VAL A 46 6.81 17.52 5.91
CA VAL A 46 5.40 17.37 5.55
C VAL A 46 4.77 18.76 5.48
N GLY A 47 4.26 19.11 4.30
CA GLY A 47 3.99 20.50 3.94
C GLY A 47 2.77 21.12 4.62
N THR A 48 1.83 20.32 5.15
CA THR A 48 0.56 20.81 5.72
C THR A 48 0.23 20.17 7.08
N LYS A 49 -0.69 20.77 7.85
CA LYS A 49 -1.18 20.17 9.10
C LYS A 49 -1.94 18.86 8.83
N GLU A 50 -2.65 18.80 7.71
CA GLU A 50 -3.36 17.62 7.21
C GLU A 50 -2.38 16.49 6.87
N ASP A 51 -1.20 16.81 6.35
CA ASP A 51 -0.13 15.83 6.11
C ASP A 51 0.39 15.26 7.43
N VAL A 52 0.57 16.09 8.46
CA VAL A 52 0.99 15.64 9.80
C VAL A 52 -0.06 14.69 10.39
N ILE A 53 -1.35 15.00 10.28
CA ILE A 53 -2.45 14.13 10.74
C ILE A 53 -2.45 12.82 9.95
N THR A 54 -2.35 12.89 8.62
CA THR A 54 -2.32 11.72 7.73
C THR A 54 -1.15 10.80 8.05
N PHE A 55 0.04 11.37 8.25
CA PHE A 55 1.22 10.65 8.68
C PHE A 55 0.96 9.97 10.02
N THR A 56 0.47 10.71 11.01
CA THR A 56 0.23 10.21 12.37
C THR A 56 -0.74 9.03 12.38
N ASN A 57 -1.88 9.15 11.69
CA ASN A 57 -2.88 8.09 11.60
C ASN A 57 -2.32 6.83 10.94
N ARG A 58 -1.50 6.98 9.89
CA ARG A 58 -0.85 5.85 9.20
C ARG A 58 0.36 5.29 9.95
N SER A 59 0.85 6.03 10.93
CA SER A 59 2.00 5.73 11.77
C SER A 59 1.60 5.18 13.14
N MET A 60 0.33 4.87 13.38
CA MET A 60 -0.18 4.40 14.68
C MET A 60 0.46 3.10 15.18
N HIS A 61 1.19 2.39 14.30
CA HIS A 61 1.95 1.19 14.61
C HIS A 61 3.47 1.40 14.61
N LEU A 62 3.94 2.65 14.51
CA LEU A 62 5.36 2.93 14.67
C LEU A 62 5.79 2.53 16.07
N PRO A 63 6.91 1.81 16.21
CA PRO A 63 7.49 1.54 17.50
C PRO A 63 7.75 2.85 18.26
N ASN A 64 7.69 2.80 19.60
CA ASN A 64 8.13 3.92 20.46
C ASN A 64 9.59 4.34 20.21
N SER A 65 10.36 3.57 19.44
CA SER A 65 11.71 3.89 18.96
C SER A 65 11.75 4.75 17.69
N PHE A 66 10.62 5.30 17.23
CA PHE A 66 10.60 6.30 16.17
C PHE A 66 11.55 7.44 16.51
N SER A 67 12.43 7.78 15.58
CA SER A 67 13.41 8.84 15.78
C SER A 67 13.66 9.61 14.51
N MET A 68 13.40 10.92 14.57
CA MET A 68 13.77 11.86 13.50
C MET A 68 15.25 11.80 13.14
N LYS A 69 16.11 11.39 14.09
CA LYS A 69 17.55 11.24 13.85
C LYS A 69 17.88 10.21 12.76
N ARG A 70 17.01 9.22 12.53
CA ARG A 70 17.16 8.24 11.44
C ARG A 70 16.47 8.68 10.15
N LEU A 71 15.39 9.45 10.29
CA LEU A 71 14.61 9.93 9.15
C LEU A 71 15.34 11.03 8.37
N MET A 72 15.92 11.99 9.09
CA MET A 72 16.48 13.20 8.49
C MET A 72 17.66 12.93 7.53
N PRO A 73 18.63 12.04 7.83
CA PRO A 73 19.71 11.74 6.89
C PRO A 73 19.19 11.26 5.53
N ASN A 74 18.22 10.34 5.52
CA ASN A 74 17.63 9.82 4.28
C ASN A 74 16.85 10.89 3.50
N ILE A 75 16.13 11.77 4.20
CA ILE A 75 15.43 12.90 3.57
C ILE A 75 16.43 13.87 2.94
N SER A 76 17.47 14.26 3.67
CA SER A 76 18.52 15.14 3.16
C SER A 76 19.18 14.52 1.94
N TYR A 77 19.53 13.23 2.00
CA TYR A 77 20.14 12.52 0.89
C TYR A 77 19.27 12.51 -0.37
N LEU A 78 17.95 12.30 -0.24
CA LEU A 78 17.03 12.41 -1.38
C LEU A 78 17.01 13.83 -1.97
N ARG A 79 17.04 14.87 -1.13
CA ARG A 79 17.08 16.27 -1.59
C ARG A 79 18.39 16.58 -2.32
N ASP A 80 19.52 16.12 -1.78
CA ASP A 80 20.84 16.30 -2.38
C ASP A 80 20.94 15.60 -3.75
N HIS A 81 20.16 14.53 -3.94
CA HIS A 81 20.01 13.81 -5.21
C HIS A 81 18.90 14.36 -6.11
N GLY A 82 18.38 15.56 -5.80
CA GLY A 82 17.45 16.29 -6.65
C GLY A 82 16.00 15.79 -6.60
N VAL A 83 15.62 14.98 -5.60
CA VAL A 83 14.23 14.55 -5.43
C VAL A 83 13.40 15.72 -4.87
N PRO A 84 12.31 16.14 -5.56
CA PRO A 84 11.48 17.26 -5.10
C PRO A 84 10.86 16.99 -3.72
N ALA A 85 10.82 18.02 -2.87
CA ALA A 85 10.24 17.93 -1.53
C ALA A 85 8.80 17.37 -1.56
N SER A 86 7.99 17.77 -2.55
CA SER A 86 6.62 17.26 -2.72
C SER A 86 6.56 15.75 -3.00
N HIS A 87 7.57 15.17 -3.67
CA HIS A 87 7.66 13.72 -3.88
C HIS A 87 8.09 12.99 -2.62
N ILE A 88 9.04 13.58 -1.87
CA ILE A 88 9.47 13.07 -0.57
C ILE A 88 8.28 13.04 0.40
N SER A 89 7.54 14.15 0.53
CA SER A 89 6.35 14.23 1.39
C SER A 89 5.29 13.22 0.98
N LYS A 90 4.90 13.15 -0.30
CA LYS A 90 3.93 12.14 -0.78
C LYS A 90 4.37 10.71 -0.47
N PHE A 91 5.65 10.42 -0.55
CA PHE A 91 6.18 9.10 -0.28
C PHE A 91 6.21 8.77 1.21
N LEU A 92 6.59 9.73 2.07
CA LEU A 92 6.49 9.60 3.52
C LEU A 92 5.05 9.34 3.98
N LEU A 93 4.08 10.06 3.42
CA LEU A 93 2.67 9.89 3.75
C LEU A 93 2.11 8.54 3.28
N ARG A 94 2.63 8.00 2.16
CA ARG A 94 2.24 6.66 1.67
C ARG A 94 2.88 5.54 2.48
N HIS A 95 4.11 5.73 2.95
CA HIS A 95 4.93 4.68 3.57
C HIS A 95 5.69 5.16 4.81
N PRO A 96 4.98 5.62 5.86
CA PRO A 96 5.62 6.22 7.02
C PRO A 96 6.60 5.27 7.72
N ASN A 97 6.21 4.00 7.86
CA ASN A 97 7.02 2.96 8.51
C ASN A 97 8.33 2.65 7.77
N MET A 98 8.40 2.94 6.47
CA MET A 98 9.54 2.54 5.67
C MET A 98 10.77 3.36 6.05
N PHE A 99 10.70 4.69 6.03
CA PHE A 99 11.87 5.53 6.37
C PHE A 99 12.35 5.39 7.81
N CYS A 100 11.43 5.09 8.73
CA CYS A 100 11.75 5.02 10.16
C CYS A 100 12.62 3.81 10.52
N MET A 101 12.54 2.74 9.71
CA MET A 101 13.17 1.45 9.97
C MET A 101 14.39 1.18 9.07
N MET A 102 14.79 2.16 8.27
CA MET A 102 15.85 2.02 7.28
C MET A 102 17.22 2.35 7.86
N ASP A 103 18.16 1.45 7.60
CA ASP A 103 19.58 1.75 7.72
C ASP A 103 19.99 2.80 6.65
N PRO A 104 20.62 3.93 7.03
CA PRO A 104 20.99 4.98 6.09
C PRO A 104 21.93 4.52 4.98
N ASP A 105 22.91 3.68 5.27
CA ASP A 105 23.90 3.25 4.27
C ASP A 105 23.25 2.39 3.19
N ARG A 106 22.36 1.48 3.60
CA ARG A 106 21.55 0.68 2.67
C ARG A 106 20.58 1.54 1.86
N PHE A 107 20.00 2.56 2.47
CA PHE A 107 19.12 3.51 1.78
C PHE A 107 19.89 4.32 0.71
N HIS A 108 21.03 4.89 1.08
CA HIS A 108 21.89 5.66 0.17
C HIS A 108 22.38 4.79 -1.00
N THR A 109 22.82 3.56 -0.73
CA THR A 109 23.21 2.60 -1.77
C THR A 109 22.08 2.35 -2.78
N SER A 110 20.84 2.26 -2.29
CA SER A 110 19.67 2.06 -3.13
C SER A 110 19.40 3.28 -4.02
N VAL A 111 19.53 4.50 -3.48
CA VAL A 111 19.39 5.76 -4.24
C VAL A 111 20.43 5.85 -5.37
N VAL A 112 21.70 5.58 -5.08
CA VAL A 112 22.78 5.56 -6.10
C VAL A 112 22.51 4.49 -7.17
N THR A 113 22.06 3.30 -6.76
CA THR A 113 21.73 2.21 -7.70
C THR A 113 20.57 2.61 -8.62
N ILE A 114 19.52 3.21 -8.07
CA ILE A 114 18.35 3.68 -8.85
C ILE A 114 18.74 4.80 -9.84
N HIS A 115 19.67 5.68 -9.47
CA HIS A 115 20.28 6.62 -10.42
C HIS A 115 21.02 5.90 -11.55
N GLY A 116 21.88 4.94 -11.22
CA GLY A 116 22.61 4.14 -12.22
C GLY A 116 21.68 3.37 -13.16
N MET A 117 20.50 2.97 -12.68
CA MET A 117 19.44 2.35 -13.48
C MET A 117 18.66 3.34 -14.37
N GLY A 118 18.99 4.64 -14.36
CA GLY A 118 18.42 5.65 -15.24
C GLY A 118 17.08 6.23 -14.79
N PHE A 119 16.72 6.10 -13.50
CA PHE A 119 15.51 6.75 -12.99
C PHE A 119 15.74 8.26 -12.82
N ASN A 120 14.76 9.05 -13.26
CA ASN A 120 14.76 10.49 -13.06
C ASN A 120 14.21 10.83 -11.65
N PRO A 121 14.97 11.52 -10.77
CA PRO A 121 14.52 11.91 -9.42
C PRO A 121 13.31 12.85 -9.42
N LEU A 122 13.05 13.53 -10.54
CA LEU A 122 11.85 14.33 -10.75
C LEU A 122 10.59 13.50 -11.03
N ASN A 123 10.70 12.17 -11.12
CA ASN A 123 9.54 11.29 -11.27
C ASN A 123 9.17 10.66 -9.92
N THR A 124 7.87 10.60 -9.59
CA THR A 124 7.38 9.92 -8.39
C THR A 124 7.76 8.43 -8.33
N ARG A 125 8.04 7.81 -9.48
CA ARG A 125 8.53 6.43 -9.55
C ARG A 125 9.93 6.26 -8.94
N PHE A 126 10.74 7.32 -8.87
CA PHE A 126 12.08 7.23 -8.31
C PHE A 126 12.05 6.71 -6.86
N VAL A 127 11.21 7.32 -6.03
CA VAL A 127 11.06 6.91 -4.63
C VAL A 127 10.37 5.55 -4.49
N ASP A 128 9.46 5.20 -5.41
CA ASP A 128 8.89 3.84 -5.46
C ASP A 128 9.96 2.79 -5.82
N ALA A 129 10.93 3.14 -6.67
CA ALA A 129 12.04 2.28 -7.04
C ALA A 129 13.06 2.11 -5.91
N VAL A 130 13.37 3.19 -5.20
CA VAL A 130 14.15 3.11 -3.96
C VAL A 130 13.46 2.14 -3.00
N ARG A 131 12.15 2.27 -2.78
CA ARG A 131 11.37 1.33 -1.94
C ARG A 131 11.52 -0.12 -2.40
N ALA A 132 11.43 -0.36 -3.70
CA ALA A 132 11.48 -1.71 -4.26
C ALA A 132 12.85 -2.37 -4.10
N MET A 133 13.94 -1.59 -4.12
CA MET A 133 15.31 -2.06 -3.86
C MET A 133 15.58 -2.43 -2.40
N LEU A 134 14.71 -2.00 -1.49
CA LEU A 134 14.88 -2.18 -0.05
C LEU A 134 14.35 -3.54 0.47
N ILE A 135 14.03 -4.46 -0.42
CA ILE A 135 13.89 -5.88 -0.08
C ILE A 135 15.28 -6.52 0.14
N SER A 136 15.34 -7.70 0.77
CA SER A 136 16.63 -8.37 0.94
C SER A 136 17.23 -8.72 -0.42
N LYS A 137 18.57 -8.75 -0.51
CA LYS A 137 19.27 -9.14 -1.74
C LYS A 137 18.80 -10.51 -2.25
N SER A 138 18.67 -11.50 -1.35
CA SER A 138 18.12 -12.82 -1.69
C SER A 138 16.73 -12.77 -2.30
N SER A 139 15.86 -11.90 -1.78
CA SER A 139 14.48 -11.74 -2.27
C SER A 139 14.43 -10.96 -3.59
N TRP A 140 15.41 -10.08 -3.84
CA TRP A 140 15.59 -9.41 -5.12
C TRP A 140 16.03 -10.41 -6.18
N ASP A 141 17.15 -11.08 -5.93
CA ASP A 141 17.76 -12.05 -6.86
C ASP A 141 16.77 -13.18 -7.20
N GLY A 142 16.10 -13.75 -6.19
CA GLY A 142 15.08 -14.79 -6.41
C GLY A 142 13.89 -14.36 -7.27
N LYS A 143 13.45 -13.08 -7.16
CA LYS A 143 12.40 -12.56 -8.04
C LYS A 143 12.90 -12.29 -9.47
N CYS A 144 14.12 -11.81 -9.63
CA CYS A 144 14.74 -11.65 -10.94
C CYS A 144 14.83 -13.00 -11.66
N ASP A 145 15.33 -14.03 -10.97
CA ASP A 145 15.42 -15.40 -11.50
C ASP A 145 14.04 -15.97 -11.80
N LEU A 146 13.04 -15.73 -10.93
CA LEU A 146 11.66 -16.13 -11.18
C LEU A 146 11.10 -15.49 -12.46
N TYR A 147 11.19 -14.17 -12.62
CA TYR A 147 10.70 -13.50 -13.84
C TYR A 147 11.40 -14.05 -15.09
N LYS A 148 12.71 -14.30 -15.01
CA LYS A 148 13.49 -14.91 -16.09
C LYS A 148 12.99 -16.31 -16.43
N SER A 149 12.75 -17.15 -15.43
CA SER A 149 12.20 -18.50 -15.62
C SER A 149 10.80 -18.50 -16.22
N LEU A 150 10.04 -17.42 -16.00
CA LEU A 150 8.70 -17.20 -16.55
C LEU A 150 8.72 -16.56 -17.95
N GLY A 151 9.90 -16.42 -18.55
CA GLY A 151 10.06 -16.00 -19.95
C GLY A 151 10.35 -14.52 -20.16
N TRP A 152 10.65 -13.74 -19.12
CA TRP A 152 11.16 -12.38 -19.30
C TRP A 152 12.65 -12.38 -19.63
N SER A 153 13.03 -11.54 -20.59
CA SER A 153 14.43 -11.14 -20.77
C SER A 153 14.86 -10.13 -19.69
N ASP A 154 16.16 -9.91 -19.55
CA ASP A 154 16.67 -8.82 -18.69
C ASP A 154 16.13 -7.45 -19.13
N GLY A 155 15.90 -7.27 -20.44
CA GLY A 155 15.29 -6.08 -21.02
C GLY A 155 13.82 -5.92 -20.62
N ASP A 156 13.04 -7.00 -20.67
CA ASP A 156 11.64 -7.01 -20.19
C ASP A 156 11.56 -6.64 -18.72
N PHE A 157 12.40 -7.26 -17.90
CA PHE A 157 12.47 -6.98 -16.48
C PHE A 157 12.79 -5.52 -16.22
N MET A 158 13.85 -4.98 -16.83
CA MET A 158 14.26 -3.59 -16.63
C MET A 158 13.20 -2.60 -17.11
N SER A 159 12.52 -2.89 -18.22
CA SER A 159 11.41 -2.08 -18.73
C SER A 159 10.24 -2.07 -17.73
N ALA A 160 9.83 -3.24 -17.26
CA ALA A 160 8.76 -3.41 -16.29
C ALA A 160 9.09 -2.71 -14.95
N PHE A 161 10.31 -2.90 -14.45
CA PHE A 161 10.77 -2.29 -13.20
C PHE A 161 10.78 -0.76 -13.29
N ARG A 162 11.27 -0.19 -14.39
CA ARG A 162 11.21 1.27 -14.63
C ARG A 162 9.78 1.80 -14.71
N MET A 163 8.87 1.03 -15.31
CA MET A 163 7.47 1.45 -15.43
C MET A 163 6.70 1.35 -14.11
N TYR A 164 6.95 0.30 -13.33
CA TYR A 164 6.23 0.01 -12.09
C TYR A 164 7.12 -0.76 -11.10
N PRO A 165 7.96 -0.07 -10.31
CA PRO A 165 8.93 -0.73 -9.43
C PRO A 165 8.29 -1.64 -8.37
N ASN A 166 7.04 -1.35 -8.00
CA ASN A 166 6.28 -2.14 -7.05
C ASN A 166 6.02 -3.60 -7.51
N CYS A 167 6.32 -3.96 -8.76
CA CYS A 167 6.33 -5.36 -9.19
C CYS A 167 7.26 -6.24 -8.34
N MET A 168 8.35 -5.67 -7.78
CA MET A 168 9.31 -6.38 -6.91
C MET A 168 8.83 -6.55 -5.47
N LEU A 169 7.71 -5.92 -5.10
CA LEU A 169 7.13 -6.02 -3.76
C LEU A 169 6.04 -7.09 -3.67
N SER A 170 5.67 -7.71 -4.79
CA SER A 170 4.80 -8.87 -4.80
C SER A 170 5.56 -10.11 -4.33
N SER A 171 4.87 -11.02 -3.63
CA SER A 171 5.47 -12.31 -3.30
C SER A 171 5.68 -13.14 -4.57
N GLU A 172 6.69 -14.02 -4.55
CA GLU A 172 6.94 -14.96 -5.65
C GLU A 172 5.71 -15.81 -6.00
N LYS A 173 4.99 -16.28 -4.97
CA LYS A 173 3.71 -16.99 -5.14
C LYS A 173 2.69 -16.17 -5.93
N LYS A 174 2.57 -14.87 -5.64
CA LYS A 174 1.64 -13.98 -6.36
C LYS A 174 2.08 -13.77 -7.81
N ILE A 175 3.38 -13.59 -8.04
CA ILE A 175 3.95 -13.44 -9.39
C ILE A 175 3.64 -14.68 -10.21
N MET A 176 3.99 -15.86 -9.70
CA MET A 176 3.77 -17.15 -10.36
C MET A 176 2.29 -17.36 -10.70
N ARG A 177 1.38 -17.14 -9.73
CA ARG A 177 -0.06 -17.28 -9.95
C ARG A 177 -0.59 -16.35 -11.04
N GLY A 178 -0.07 -15.12 -11.12
CA GLY A 178 -0.43 -14.20 -12.19
C GLY A 178 0.03 -14.69 -13.56
N PHE A 179 1.24 -15.22 -13.68
CA PHE A 179 1.75 -15.78 -14.95
C PHE A 179 0.98 -17.04 -15.36
N GLU A 180 0.69 -17.95 -14.43
CA GLU A 180 -0.17 -19.11 -14.68
C GLU A 180 -1.51 -18.69 -15.30
N PHE A 181 -2.13 -17.63 -14.77
CA PHE A 181 -3.39 -17.14 -15.31
C PHE A 181 -3.22 -16.45 -16.68
N PHE A 182 -2.40 -15.41 -16.78
CA PHE A 182 -2.30 -14.63 -18.02
C PHE A 182 -1.65 -15.41 -19.17
N VAL A 183 -0.55 -16.11 -18.90
CA VAL A 183 0.19 -16.86 -19.93
C VAL A 183 -0.42 -18.24 -20.10
N GLY A 184 -0.66 -18.97 -19.00
CA GLY A 184 -1.17 -20.34 -19.06
C GLY A 184 -2.65 -20.43 -19.44
N GLU A 185 -3.53 -19.66 -18.80
CA GLU A 185 -4.99 -19.76 -19.04
C GLU A 185 -5.51 -18.85 -20.15
N LEU A 186 -4.93 -17.66 -20.33
CA LEU A 186 -5.33 -16.69 -21.37
C LEU A 186 -4.42 -16.70 -22.60
N GLY A 187 -3.30 -17.42 -22.58
CA GLY A 187 -2.40 -17.56 -23.72
C GLY A 187 -1.64 -16.28 -24.08
N TRP A 188 -1.48 -15.33 -23.14
CA TRP A 188 -0.72 -14.11 -23.41
C TRP A 188 0.77 -14.40 -23.55
N GLU A 189 1.44 -13.65 -24.41
CA GLU A 189 2.90 -13.69 -24.49
C GLU A 189 3.52 -13.15 -23.18
N PRO A 190 4.50 -13.83 -22.55
CA PRO A 190 5.15 -13.36 -21.32
C PRO A 190 5.66 -11.91 -21.41
N SER A 191 6.28 -11.53 -22.53
CA SER A 191 6.80 -10.17 -22.76
C SER A 191 5.69 -9.10 -22.76
N SER A 192 4.44 -9.47 -23.08
CA SER A 192 3.32 -8.52 -23.03
C SER A 192 3.00 -8.05 -21.61
N LEU A 193 3.29 -8.87 -20.60
CA LEU A 193 3.14 -8.49 -19.19
C LEU A 193 4.15 -7.42 -18.76
N SER A 194 5.34 -7.38 -19.37
CA SER A 194 6.38 -6.38 -19.06
C SER A 194 5.96 -4.96 -19.48
N ARG A 195 5.04 -4.85 -20.44
CA ARG A 195 4.46 -3.57 -20.92
C ARG A 195 3.35 -3.03 -20.02
N CYS A 196 2.81 -3.85 -19.12
CA CYS A 196 1.82 -3.39 -18.13
C CYS A 196 1.93 -4.11 -16.77
N PRO A 197 3.10 -4.06 -16.10
CA PRO A 197 3.41 -4.83 -14.88
C PRO A 197 2.44 -4.58 -13.72
N VAL A 198 1.75 -3.44 -13.69
CA VAL A 198 0.76 -3.12 -12.66
C VAL A 198 -0.39 -4.13 -12.59
N ILE A 199 -0.76 -4.79 -13.69
CA ILE A 199 -1.87 -5.76 -13.66
C ILE A 199 -1.55 -6.96 -12.77
N MET A 200 -0.27 -7.32 -12.65
CA MET A 200 0.21 -8.39 -11.77
C MET A 200 0.06 -8.04 -10.28
N SER A 201 -0.05 -6.75 -9.95
CA SER A 201 -0.25 -6.29 -8.57
C SER A 201 -1.73 -6.29 -8.15
N LEU A 202 -2.66 -6.37 -9.09
CA LEU A 202 -4.10 -6.37 -8.81
C LEU A 202 -4.51 -7.65 -8.05
N ASN A 203 -5.71 -7.64 -7.48
CA ASN A 203 -6.27 -8.86 -6.89
C ASN A 203 -6.75 -9.79 -8.01
N LEU A 204 -6.16 -10.97 -8.10
CA LEU A 204 -6.42 -11.88 -9.21
C LEU A 204 -7.88 -12.38 -9.17
N GLU A 205 -8.32 -12.85 -8.01
CA GLU A 205 -9.60 -13.54 -7.81
C GLU A 205 -10.80 -12.59 -7.84
N LYS A 206 -10.67 -11.43 -7.18
CA LYS A 206 -11.77 -10.47 -7.00
C LYS A 206 -11.85 -9.43 -8.10
N ARG A 207 -10.80 -9.26 -8.90
CA ARG A 207 -10.74 -8.18 -9.90
C ARG A 207 -10.31 -8.63 -11.27
N VAL A 208 -9.21 -9.36 -11.40
CA VAL A 208 -8.68 -9.70 -12.73
C VAL A 208 -9.57 -10.75 -13.40
N ILE A 209 -9.80 -11.89 -12.73
CA ILE A 209 -10.57 -13.02 -13.27
C ILE A 209 -11.99 -12.58 -13.68
N PRO A 210 -12.80 -11.96 -12.80
CA PRO A 210 -14.14 -11.48 -13.16
C PRO A 210 -14.18 -10.61 -14.42
N ARG A 211 -13.20 -9.71 -14.54
CA ARG A 211 -13.14 -8.75 -15.64
C ARG A 211 -12.68 -9.40 -16.92
N CYS A 212 -11.73 -10.32 -16.86
CA CYS A 212 -11.34 -11.13 -18.01
C CYS A 212 -12.52 -11.96 -18.52
N SER A 213 -13.27 -12.62 -17.63
CA SER A 213 -14.46 -13.40 -18.03
C SER A 213 -15.52 -12.56 -18.74
N VAL A 214 -15.80 -11.36 -18.24
CA VAL A 214 -16.70 -10.40 -18.93
C VAL A 214 -16.17 -10.05 -20.32
N LEU A 215 -14.88 -9.73 -20.45
CA LEU A 215 -14.26 -9.38 -21.73
C LEU A 215 -14.28 -10.56 -22.72
N GLU A 216 -14.06 -11.80 -22.25
CA GLU A 216 -14.17 -13.01 -23.08
C GLU A 216 -15.58 -13.20 -23.64
N VAL A 217 -16.61 -13.05 -22.81
CA VAL A 217 -18.03 -13.18 -23.24
C VAL A 217 -18.37 -12.11 -24.27
N LEU A 218 -18.02 -10.85 -24.00
CA LEU A 218 -18.25 -9.75 -24.94
C LEU A 218 -17.53 -9.98 -26.28
N LEU A 219 -16.28 -10.46 -26.23
CA LEU A 219 -15.50 -10.74 -27.43
C LEU A 219 -16.10 -11.89 -28.23
N ALA A 220 -16.52 -12.97 -27.57
CA ALA A 220 -17.16 -14.13 -28.20
C ALA A 220 -18.49 -13.77 -28.88
N LYS A 221 -19.23 -12.80 -28.33
CA LYS A 221 -20.46 -12.26 -28.93
C LYS A 221 -20.22 -11.18 -29.99
N GLY A 222 -18.97 -10.76 -30.22
CA GLY A 222 -18.64 -9.69 -31.14
C GLY A 222 -19.10 -8.29 -30.69
N LEU A 223 -19.37 -8.10 -29.39
CA LEU A 223 -19.83 -6.83 -28.82
C LEU A 223 -18.68 -5.83 -28.54
N ILE A 224 -17.44 -6.33 -28.58
CA ILE A 224 -16.22 -5.54 -28.49
C ILE A 224 -15.21 -6.00 -29.54
N GLU A 225 -14.31 -5.10 -29.91
CA GLU A 225 -13.26 -5.34 -30.89
C GLU A 225 -12.13 -6.23 -30.31
N LYS A 226 -11.44 -6.97 -31.20
CA LYS A 226 -10.33 -7.87 -30.82
C LYS A 226 -9.11 -7.13 -30.26
N ASP A 227 -8.91 -5.88 -30.63
CA ASP A 227 -7.79 -5.03 -30.21
C ASP A 227 -8.09 -4.22 -28.94
N VAL A 228 -9.21 -4.49 -28.25
CA VAL A 228 -9.52 -3.86 -26.96
C VAL A 228 -8.32 -3.99 -26.03
N LYS A 229 -7.91 -2.89 -25.39
CA LYS A 229 -6.78 -2.92 -24.47
C LYS A 229 -7.20 -3.53 -23.13
N TRP A 230 -7.11 -4.85 -23.00
CA TRP A 230 -7.43 -5.61 -21.77
C TRP A 230 -6.77 -5.02 -20.54
N SER A 231 -5.48 -4.69 -20.64
CA SER A 231 -4.72 -4.06 -19.54
C SER A 231 -5.36 -2.76 -19.05
N THR A 232 -5.96 -1.95 -19.93
CA THR A 232 -6.70 -0.74 -19.57
C THR A 232 -8.00 -1.08 -18.86
N ALA A 233 -8.77 -2.03 -19.38
CA ALA A 233 -10.03 -2.47 -18.76
C ALA A 233 -9.82 -3.01 -17.32
N LEU A 234 -8.77 -3.79 -17.10
CA LEU A 234 -8.42 -4.32 -15.78
C LEU A 234 -8.08 -3.22 -14.75
N LYS A 235 -7.59 -2.06 -15.20
CA LYS A 235 -7.21 -0.92 -14.35
C LYS A 235 -8.34 0.05 -14.00
N LEU A 236 -9.48 -0.01 -14.71
CA LEU A 236 -10.63 0.86 -14.43
C LEU A 236 -11.13 0.74 -13.00
N THR A 237 -11.77 1.78 -12.47
CA THR A 237 -12.54 1.62 -11.22
C THR A 237 -13.65 0.60 -11.43
N GLU A 238 -14.20 0.05 -10.34
CA GLU A 238 -15.33 -0.88 -10.45
C GLU A 238 -16.51 -0.24 -11.18
N LYS A 239 -16.92 0.96 -10.76
CA LYS A 239 -17.96 1.75 -11.42
C LYS A 239 -17.71 1.89 -12.93
N GLN A 240 -16.53 2.37 -13.32
CA GLN A 240 -16.18 2.55 -14.73
C GLN A 240 -16.18 1.24 -15.53
N PHE A 241 -15.75 0.14 -14.90
CA PHE A 241 -15.75 -1.17 -15.55
C PHE A 241 -17.19 -1.66 -15.79
N LEU A 242 -18.04 -1.60 -14.77
CA LEU A 242 -19.43 -2.02 -14.85
C LEU A 242 -20.20 -1.19 -15.89
N GLU A 243 -20.08 0.13 -15.84
CA GLU A 243 -20.73 1.02 -16.82
C GLU A 243 -20.30 0.70 -18.25
N ARG A 244 -19.00 0.48 -18.47
CA ARG A 244 -18.44 0.35 -19.82
C ARG A 244 -18.59 -1.05 -20.43
N PHE A 245 -18.54 -2.09 -19.62
CA PHE A 245 -18.44 -3.49 -20.08
C PHE A 245 -19.56 -4.39 -19.55
N VAL A 246 -20.44 -3.91 -18.69
CA VAL A 246 -21.54 -4.72 -18.17
C VAL A 246 -22.88 -4.06 -18.46
N THR A 247 -23.19 -2.94 -17.80
CA THR A 247 -24.47 -2.23 -17.96
C THR A 247 -24.71 -1.77 -19.40
N LYS A 248 -23.66 -1.34 -20.11
CA LYS A 248 -23.76 -0.94 -21.53
C LYS A 248 -24.33 -2.05 -22.44
N TYR A 249 -24.13 -3.31 -22.09
CA TYR A 249 -24.47 -4.48 -22.92
C TYR A 249 -25.53 -5.36 -22.24
N GLU A 250 -26.32 -4.79 -21.33
CA GLU A 250 -27.27 -5.54 -20.51
C GLU A 250 -28.39 -6.17 -21.35
N GLU A 251 -28.82 -5.50 -22.43
CA GLU A 251 -29.86 -6.01 -23.34
C GLU A 251 -29.33 -7.16 -24.23
N GLU A 252 -28.09 -7.05 -24.72
CA GLU A 252 -27.47 -8.02 -25.62
C GLU A 252 -26.84 -9.21 -24.87
N ALA A 253 -26.51 -9.03 -23.59
CA ALA A 253 -25.82 -10.03 -22.78
C ALA A 253 -26.20 -9.92 -21.29
N ALA A 254 -27.43 -10.28 -20.96
CA ALA A 254 -27.97 -10.27 -19.59
C ALA A 254 -27.17 -11.16 -18.60
N GLU A 255 -26.35 -12.10 -19.08
CA GLU A 255 -25.50 -12.94 -18.24
C GLU A 255 -24.27 -12.23 -17.66
N LEU A 256 -23.87 -11.07 -18.18
CA LEU A 256 -22.61 -10.40 -17.83
C LEU A 256 -22.50 -10.07 -16.34
N MET A 257 -23.60 -9.64 -15.71
CA MET A 257 -23.60 -9.40 -14.27
C MET A 257 -23.35 -10.67 -13.47
N ARG A 258 -23.90 -11.82 -13.89
CA ARG A 258 -23.65 -13.10 -13.23
C ARG A 258 -22.21 -13.57 -13.46
N VAL A 259 -21.67 -13.38 -14.66
CA VAL A 259 -20.27 -13.66 -15.00
C VAL A 259 -19.33 -12.83 -14.12
N TYR A 260 -19.59 -11.53 -13.98
CA TYR A 260 -18.78 -10.63 -13.13
C TYR A 260 -18.78 -11.06 -11.66
N HIS A 261 -19.88 -11.58 -11.13
CA HIS A 261 -19.93 -12.10 -9.77
C HIS A 261 -19.35 -13.53 -9.62
N GLY A 262 -18.78 -14.09 -10.68
CA GLY A 262 -18.19 -15.44 -10.66
C GLY A 262 -19.23 -16.57 -10.59
N MET A 263 -20.50 -16.26 -10.89
CA MET A 263 -21.62 -17.22 -10.79
C MET A 263 -21.76 -18.12 -12.01
N THR A 264 -20.92 -17.95 -13.03
CA THR A 264 -20.87 -18.83 -14.20
C THR A 264 -19.42 -19.20 -14.50
N LYS A 265 -19.08 -20.49 -14.36
CA LYS A 265 -17.88 -21.06 -14.98
C LYS A 265 -18.28 -21.52 -16.37
N SER A 266 -17.94 -20.75 -17.40
CA SER A 266 -18.02 -21.25 -18.78
C SER A 266 -16.63 -21.51 -19.30
N ARG A 267 -16.13 -22.73 -19.11
CA ARG A 267 -15.21 -23.34 -20.09
C ARG A 267 -15.59 -24.80 -20.25
N GLY A 268 -16.40 -25.05 -21.29
CA GLY A 268 -16.48 -26.35 -21.93
C GLY A 268 -15.13 -26.64 -22.58
N THR A 269 -14.55 -27.77 -22.22
CA THR A 269 -13.49 -28.42 -22.97
C THR A 269 -13.99 -28.68 -24.39
N VAL A 270 -13.43 -27.99 -25.39
CA VAL A 270 -13.49 -28.49 -26.76
C VAL A 270 -12.24 -29.34 -26.94
N GLY A 271 -12.42 -30.65 -26.79
CA GLY A 271 -11.47 -31.61 -27.30
C GLY A 271 -11.57 -31.63 -28.81
N VAL A 272 -10.42 -31.55 -29.47
CA VAL A 272 -10.10 -32.28 -30.69
C VAL A 272 -8.67 -32.80 -30.53
#